data_AF-A0A6A7LZF7-F1
#
_entry.id   AF-A0A6A7LZF7-F1
#
_cell.length_a   1.000
_cell.length_b   1.000
_cell.length_c   1.000
_cell.angle_alpha   90.00
_cell.angle_beta   90.00
_cell.angle_gamma   90.00
#
_symmetry.space_group_name_H-M   'P 1'
#
loop_
_entity.id
_entity.type
_entity.pdbx_description
1 polymer ?
#
loop_
_entity_poly.entity_id
_entity_poly.type
_entity_poly.pdbx_seq_one_letter_code
_entity_poly.pdbx_strand_id
1 'polypeptide(L)'
;MLKGAFVGVLAGLLVVGAAQAEPVVYSWTGYGKNVPGSSKCPRYKMVIDVTVDGDSVKGRFQQEGRPERGFETTLGKNGAIKTAAIVGGGNMMDVIGQIKEGDSKIKLYGYCDFEGPLTKK
;
A
#
# COMPACT_ATOMS: atom_id res chain seq x y z
N MET A 1 -45.29 51.99 16.78
CA MET A 1 -45.38 50.52 16.95
C MET A 1 -44.83 49.87 15.70
N LEU A 2 -43.58 49.40 15.77
CA LEU A 2 -42.79 48.92 14.64
C LEU A 2 -43.27 47.50 14.26
N LYS A 3 -43.80 47.35 13.03
CA LYS A 3 -44.23 46.07 12.47
C LYS A 3 -43.00 45.19 12.17
N GLY A 4 -43.06 43.95 12.65
CA GLY A 4 -41.95 43.01 12.71
C GLY A 4 -41.36 42.60 11.36
N ALA A 5 -40.05 42.36 11.40
CA ALA A 5 -39.31 41.66 10.37
C ALA A 5 -38.90 40.29 10.93
N PHE A 6 -39.56 39.23 10.47
CA PHE A 6 -39.14 37.85 10.62
C PHE A 6 -39.24 37.19 9.26
N VAL A 7 -38.11 37.04 8.56
CA VAL A 7 -37.86 35.90 7.67
C VAL A 7 -36.35 35.65 7.69
N GLY A 8 -35.92 34.77 8.59
CA GLY A 8 -34.56 34.24 8.58
C GLY A 8 -34.44 33.18 7.49
N VAL A 9 -33.61 33.42 6.49
CA VAL A 9 -33.14 32.41 5.55
C VAL A 9 -31.74 31.99 6.00
N LEU A 10 -31.67 31.01 6.90
CA LEU A 10 -30.43 30.27 7.14
C LEU A 10 -30.26 29.28 6.00
N ALA A 11 -29.58 29.70 4.95
CA ALA A 11 -29.01 28.80 3.95
C ALA A 11 -27.88 28.02 4.64
N GLY A 12 -28.21 26.87 5.22
CA GLY A 12 -27.23 25.90 5.68
C GLY A 12 -26.48 25.35 4.48
N LEU A 13 -25.30 25.90 4.19
CA LEU A 13 -24.34 25.26 3.30
C LEU A 13 -23.97 23.91 3.92
N LEU A 14 -24.53 22.84 3.36
CA LEU A 14 -24.03 21.48 3.53
C LEU A 14 -22.65 21.42 2.87
N VAL A 15 -21.61 21.73 3.64
CA VAL A 15 -20.25 21.28 3.33
C VAL A 15 -20.26 19.77 3.59
N VAL A 16 -20.69 19.00 2.60
CA VAL A 16 -20.40 17.57 2.53
C VAL A 16 -18.91 17.49 2.21
N GLY A 17 -18.09 17.61 3.26
CA GLY A 17 -16.67 17.30 3.15
C GLY A 17 -16.57 15.86 2.70
N ALA A 18 -16.03 15.64 1.50
CA ALA A 18 -15.53 14.33 1.12
C ALA A 18 -14.49 13.97 2.17
N ALA A 19 -14.83 13.04 3.07
CA ALA A 19 -13.87 12.44 3.98
C ALA A 19 -12.91 11.61 3.12
N GLN A 20 -11.90 12.26 2.55
CA GLN A 20 -10.75 11.56 2.01
C GLN A 20 -10.07 10.93 3.22
N ALA A 21 -10.17 9.61 3.33
CA ALA A 21 -9.50 8.86 4.37
C ALA A 21 -8.00 9.16 4.27
N GLU A 22 -7.37 9.49 5.40
CA GLU A 22 -5.93 9.73 5.43
C GLU A 22 -5.21 8.48 4.90
N PRO A 23 -4.14 8.64 4.10
CA PRO A 23 -3.40 7.51 3.58
C PRO A 23 -2.91 6.60 4.70
N VAL A 24 -3.20 5.29 4.60
CA VAL A 24 -2.75 4.30 5.57
C VAL A 24 -1.47 3.66 5.07
N VAL A 25 -0.43 3.66 5.92
CA VAL A 25 0.84 3.02 5.61
C VAL A 25 0.95 1.69 6.35
N TYR A 26 1.31 0.65 5.62
CA TYR A 26 1.63 -0.66 6.14
C TYR A 26 3.10 -0.96 5.90
N SER A 27 3.71 -1.78 6.76
CA SER A 27 5.12 -2.12 6.65
C SER A 27 5.41 -3.58 6.97
N TRP A 28 6.40 -4.13 6.29
CA TRP A 28 7.00 -5.41 6.60
C TRP A 28 8.52 -5.28 6.49
N THR A 29 9.24 -5.99 7.37
CA THR A 29 10.68 -6.13 7.29
C THR A 29 11.05 -7.57 7.56
N GLY A 30 11.88 -8.15 6.70
CA GLY A 30 12.29 -9.54 6.87
C GLY A 30 13.32 -10.00 5.86
N TYR A 31 13.65 -11.29 5.95
CA TYR A 31 14.61 -11.96 5.07
C TYR A 31 13.91 -12.68 3.93
N GLY A 32 14.57 -12.75 2.78
CA GLY A 32 14.09 -13.49 1.63
C GLY A 32 14.19 -15.00 1.83
N LYS A 33 13.30 -15.74 1.17
CA LYS A 33 13.34 -17.20 1.07
C LYS A 33 13.86 -17.61 -0.30
N ASN A 34 14.57 -18.72 -0.34
CA ASN A 34 15.00 -19.31 -1.61
C ASN A 34 13.77 -19.83 -2.36
N VAL A 35 13.79 -19.68 -3.67
CA VAL A 35 12.89 -20.31 -4.63
C VAL A 35 13.71 -21.30 -5.47
N PRO A 36 13.10 -22.21 -6.24
CA PRO A 36 13.87 -23.10 -7.12
C PRO A 36 14.85 -22.32 -8.00
N GLY A 37 16.15 -22.65 -7.89
CA GLY A 37 17.22 -21.96 -8.62
C GLY A 37 17.90 -20.79 -7.88
N SER A 38 17.48 -20.44 -6.66
CA SER A 38 18.16 -19.44 -5.83
C SER A 38 18.75 -20.01 -4.54
N SER A 39 19.84 -19.41 -4.06
CA SER A 39 20.60 -19.90 -2.91
C SER A 39 21.01 -18.84 -1.88
N LYS A 40 20.91 -17.55 -2.24
CA LYS A 40 21.41 -16.43 -1.42
C LYS A 40 20.32 -15.64 -0.71
N CYS A 41 19.05 -15.99 -0.89
CA CYS A 41 17.91 -15.19 -0.44
C CYS A 41 17.82 -15.00 1.08
N PRO A 42 18.13 -16.01 1.92
CA PRO A 42 18.12 -15.84 3.39
C PRO A 42 19.10 -14.79 3.93
N ARG A 43 20.05 -14.34 3.12
CA ARG A 43 21.00 -13.26 3.49
C ARG A 43 20.51 -11.87 3.09
N TYR A 44 19.43 -11.80 2.33
CA TYR A 44 18.89 -10.54 1.82
C TYR A 44 17.76 -10.11 2.73
N LYS A 45 17.94 -8.97 3.38
CA LYS A 45 16.91 -8.32 4.16
C LYS A 45 16.25 -7.22 3.32
N MET A 46 14.94 -7.12 3.45
CA MET A 46 14.09 -6.21 2.70
C MET A 46 13.15 -5.48 3.67
N VAL A 47 12.98 -4.18 3.45
CA VAL A 47 11.91 -3.37 4.02
C VAL A 47 10.89 -3.12 2.90
N ILE A 48 9.60 -3.28 3.20
CA ILE A 48 8.50 -3.03 2.28
C ILE A 48 7.51 -2.12 2.99
N ASP A 49 7.20 -0.99 2.38
CA ASP A 49 6.12 -0.08 2.79
C ASP A 49 5.03 -0.07 1.73
N VAL A 50 3.77 -0.20 2.14
CA VAL A 50 2.61 -0.13 1.26
C VAL A 50 1.70 0.97 1.76
N THR A 51 1.59 2.04 0.98
CA THR A 51 0.66 3.14 1.23
C THR A 51 -0.62 2.91 0.47
N VAL A 52 -1.75 3.02 1.16
CA VAL A 52 -3.10 2.92 0.60
C VAL A 52 -3.80 4.26 0.79
N ASP A 53 -4.22 4.88 -0.31
CA ASP A 53 -4.97 6.14 -0.34
C ASP A 53 -6.24 5.94 -1.18
N GLY A 54 -7.37 5.77 -0.50
CA GLY A 54 -8.58 5.23 -1.12
C GLY A 54 -8.31 3.87 -1.78
N ASP A 55 -8.52 3.78 -3.10
CA ASP A 55 -8.21 2.59 -3.89
C ASP A 55 -6.77 2.58 -4.43
N SER A 56 -6.03 3.68 -4.33
CA SER A 56 -4.67 3.77 -4.86
C SER A 56 -3.67 3.10 -3.93
N VAL A 57 -2.77 2.30 -4.50
CA VAL A 57 -1.73 1.58 -3.76
C VAL A 57 -0.37 1.98 -4.30
N LYS A 58 0.48 2.46 -3.40
CA LYS A 58 1.90 2.73 -3.68
C LYS A 58 2.77 1.88 -2.78
N GLY A 59 3.53 0.97 -3.37
CA GLY A 59 4.53 0.18 -2.68
C GLY A 59 5.92 0.76 -2.86
N ARG A 60 6.69 0.81 -1.77
CA ARG A 60 8.14 1.04 -1.79
C ARG A 60 8.83 -0.14 -1.13
N PHE A 61 9.94 -0.56 -1.69
CA PHE A 61 10.73 -1.63 -1.11
C PHE A 61 12.22 -1.37 -1.29
N GLN A 62 12.98 -1.70 -0.25
CA GLN A 62 14.42 -1.51 -0.23
C GLN A 62 15.10 -2.73 0.36
N GLN A 63 15.95 -3.34 -0.45
CA GLN A 63 16.86 -4.38 0.00
C GLN A 63 18.12 -3.71 0.56
N GLU A 64 18.65 -4.22 1.68
CA GLU A 64 19.90 -3.70 2.26
C GLU A 64 21.04 -3.72 1.21
N GLY A 65 21.71 -2.59 1.01
CA GLY A 65 22.77 -2.44 0.02
C GLY A 65 22.28 -2.39 -1.44
N ARG A 66 21.01 -2.09 -1.68
CA ARG A 66 20.43 -1.82 -3.02
C ARG A 66 19.62 -0.51 -3.00
N PRO A 67 19.46 0.16 -4.16
CA PRO A 67 18.53 1.29 -4.28
C PRO A 67 17.09 0.89 -3.92
N GLU A 68 16.34 1.83 -3.35
CA GLU A 68 14.89 1.71 -3.18
C GLU A 68 14.21 1.61 -4.55
N ARG A 69 13.11 0.85 -4.59
CA ARG A 69 12.26 0.66 -5.76
C ARG A 69 10.80 0.67 -5.32
N GLY A 70 9.88 0.63 -6.29
CA GLY A 70 8.47 0.65 -5.98
C GLY A 70 7.59 0.04 -7.04
N PHE A 71 6.31 0.00 -6.71
CA PHE A 71 5.22 -0.36 -7.60
C PHE A 71 4.03 0.54 -7.31
N GLU A 72 3.18 0.73 -8.31
CA GLU A 72 1.91 1.44 -8.17
C GLU A 72 0.82 0.58 -8.79
N THR A 73 -0.33 0.51 -8.12
CA THR A 73 -1.50 -0.24 -8.57
C THR A 73 -2.76 0.26 -7.86
N THR A 74 -3.89 -0.40 -8.07
CA THR A 74 -5.13 -0.14 -7.34
C THR A 74 -5.57 -1.38 -6.58
N LEU A 75 -6.32 -1.18 -5.49
CA LEU A 75 -6.92 -2.27 -4.75
C LEU A 75 -7.96 -2.97 -5.63
N GLY A 76 -7.80 -4.28 -5.78
CA GLY A 76 -8.80 -5.17 -6.33
C GLY A 76 -9.86 -5.55 -5.30
N LYS A 77 -10.79 -6.41 -5.72
CA LYS A 77 -11.85 -6.94 -4.86
C LYS A 77 -11.28 -7.48 -3.54
N ASN A 78 -11.92 -7.12 -2.43
CA ASN A 78 -11.50 -7.50 -1.06
C ASN A 78 -10.08 -7.05 -0.69
N GLY A 79 -9.64 -5.91 -1.23
CA GLY A 79 -8.34 -5.32 -0.94
C GLY A 79 -7.16 -6.06 -1.57
N ALA A 80 -7.39 -6.81 -2.64
CA ALA A 80 -6.33 -7.58 -3.31
C ALA A 80 -5.32 -6.65 -3.99
N ILE A 81 -4.03 -6.98 -3.90
CA ILE A 81 -2.96 -6.33 -4.64
C ILE A 81 -2.41 -7.37 -5.61
N LYS A 82 -2.37 -7.04 -6.91
CA LYS A 82 -1.74 -7.88 -7.94
C LYS A 82 -1.14 -6.99 -9.02
N THR A 83 0.18 -6.89 -9.02
CA THR A 83 0.93 -6.09 -10.01
C THR A 83 2.34 -6.67 -10.20
N ALA A 84 3.17 -6.01 -11.01
CA ALA A 84 4.58 -6.31 -11.14
C ALA A 84 5.42 -5.07 -10.80
N ALA A 85 6.59 -5.28 -10.19
CA ALA A 85 7.56 -4.24 -9.87
C ALA A 85 8.83 -4.42 -10.72
N ILE A 86 9.33 -3.34 -11.30
CA ILE A 86 10.60 -3.36 -12.04
C ILE A 86 11.76 -3.34 -11.05
N VAL A 87 12.68 -4.30 -11.17
CA VAL A 87 13.83 -4.49 -10.27
C VAL A 87 15.19 -4.29 -10.95
N GLY A 88 15.19 -3.62 -12.09
CA GLY A 88 16.41 -3.20 -12.80
C GLY A 88 17.03 -4.30 -13.68
N GLY A 89 17.79 -3.87 -14.68
CA GLY A 89 18.40 -4.78 -15.67
C GLY A 89 17.37 -5.59 -16.47
N GLY A 90 16.18 -5.04 -16.68
CA GLY A 90 15.06 -5.71 -17.36
C GLY A 90 14.28 -6.73 -16.52
N ASN A 91 14.69 -6.97 -15.27
CA ASN A 91 14.02 -7.95 -14.40
C ASN A 91 12.79 -7.35 -13.73
N MET A 92 11.79 -8.19 -13.50
CA MET A 92 10.55 -7.87 -12.80
C MET A 92 10.33 -8.82 -11.62
N MET A 93 9.54 -8.39 -10.65
CA MET A 93 9.02 -9.21 -9.56
C MET A 93 7.51 -9.12 -9.53
N ASP A 94 6.84 -10.24 -9.28
CA ASP A 94 5.41 -10.27 -9.03
C ASP A 94 5.12 -9.75 -7.64
N VAL A 95 4.14 -8.85 -7.53
CA VAL A 95 3.66 -8.28 -6.28
C VAL A 95 2.26 -8.79 -6.05
N ILE A 96 2.08 -9.61 -5.02
CA ILE A 96 0.80 -10.19 -4.65
C ILE A 96 0.57 -9.87 -3.18
N GLY A 97 -0.61 -9.34 -2.85
CA GLY A 97 -0.91 -8.98 -1.48
C GLY A 97 -2.39 -8.85 -1.22
N GLN A 98 -2.70 -8.52 0.03
CA GLN A 98 -4.04 -8.23 0.48
C GLN A 98 -3.97 -7.18 1.58
N ILE A 99 -4.83 -6.16 1.47
CA ILE A 99 -5.07 -5.17 2.52
C ILE A 99 -6.46 -5.44 3.07
N LYS A 100 -6.48 -6.04 4.26
CA LYS A 100 -7.70 -6.37 5.00
C LYS A 100 -7.42 -6.22 6.49
N GLU A 101 -8.39 -5.72 7.23
CA GLU A 101 -8.31 -5.64 8.68
C GLU A 101 -8.01 -7.02 9.28
N GLY A 102 -6.94 -7.11 10.07
CA GLY A 102 -6.47 -8.34 10.72
C GLY A 102 -5.76 -9.38 9.84
N ASP A 103 -5.74 -9.25 8.51
CA ASP A 103 -5.08 -10.20 7.57
C ASP A 103 -4.38 -9.47 6.41
N SER A 104 -3.74 -8.35 6.71
CA SER A 104 -2.94 -7.64 5.70
C SER A 104 -1.60 -8.36 5.49
N LYS A 105 -1.22 -8.61 4.23
CA LYS A 105 0.00 -9.35 3.86
C LYS A 105 0.50 -8.97 2.48
N ILE A 106 1.79 -9.22 2.26
CA ILE A 106 2.46 -8.94 0.98
C ILE A 106 3.42 -10.07 0.64
N LYS A 107 3.57 -10.30 -0.67
CA LYS A 107 4.53 -11.21 -1.29
C LYS A 107 5.15 -10.52 -2.51
N LEU A 108 6.47 -10.38 -2.50
CA LEU A 108 7.28 -9.97 -3.64
C LEU A 108 8.04 -11.20 -4.13
N TYR A 109 7.62 -11.76 -5.26
CA TYR A 109 8.15 -12.99 -5.82
C TYR A 109 8.99 -12.72 -7.07
N GLY A 110 10.23 -13.18 -7.07
CA GLY A 110 11.14 -13.09 -8.21
C GLY A 110 12.33 -14.02 -8.01
N TYR A 111 13.56 -13.51 -8.13
CA TYR A 111 14.77 -14.31 -7.78
C TYR A 111 14.76 -14.79 -6.32
N CYS A 112 14.16 -13.99 -5.43
CA CYS A 112 13.90 -14.35 -4.04
C CYS A 112 12.42 -14.12 -3.73
N ASP A 113 11.93 -14.82 -2.72
CA ASP A 113 10.57 -14.67 -2.21
C ASP A 113 10.59 -13.88 -0.90
N PHE A 114 10.00 -12.69 -0.89
CA PHE A 114 9.85 -11.86 0.31
C PHE A 114 8.38 -11.81 0.67
N GLU A 115 7.99 -12.50 1.75
CA GLU A 115 6.61 -12.67 2.13
C GLU A 115 6.42 -12.52 3.64
N GLY A 116 5.34 -11.84 4.03
CA GLY A 116 4.89 -11.84 5.42
C GLY A 116 3.68 -10.94 5.68
N PRO A 117 3.21 -10.95 6.94
CA PRO A 117 2.14 -10.08 7.38
C PRO A 117 2.59 -8.62 7.36
N LEU A 118 1.69 -7.73 6.98
CA LEU A 118 1.87 -6.29 6.98
C LEU A 118 1.37 -5.72 8.32
N THR A 119 2.20 -4.90 8.95
CA THR A 119 1.83 -4.16 10.18
C THR A 119 1.46 -2.73 9.80
N LYS A 120 0.29 -2.26 10.24
CA LYS A 120 -0.11 -0.87 10.08
C LYS A 120 0.85 0.03 10.91
N LYS A 121 1.40 1.07 10.28
CA LYS A 121 2.23 2.10 10.92
C LYS A 121 1.35 3.17 11.57
#